data_AF-A0A068UD30-F1
#
_entry.id   AF-A0A068UD30-F1
#
_cell.length_a   1.000
_cell.length_b   1.000
_cell.length_c   1.000
_cell.angle_alpha   90.00
_cell.angle_beta   90.00
_cell.angle_gamma   90.00
#
_symmetry.space_group_name_H-M   'P 1'
#
loop_
_entity.id
_entity.type
_entity.pdbx_description
1 polymer ?
#
loop_
_entity_poly.entity_id
_entity_poly.type
_entity_poly.pdbx_seq_one_letter_code
_entity_poly.pdbx_strand_id
1 'polypeptide(L)'
;MWYIYNKVLKRKNIETQDWLNSSFIFFNEAARPVRVTVKDSTNLATLGYTYPDLQPSWLTCKPTARRNGLNLTKLSFNAPKASEVLPMKLEKPISFVVERPKKARSGQEKAEAEEVLKIKGIEFDKGETVVFDVFVNEDNTSPCNPCKAESLGSSRTLAHGHGKKSTTSRSCAISEALEELGADDFDSILVTLVPRRGVVTIGGVEIPFVPKS
;
A
#
# COMPACT_ATOMS: atom_id res chain seq x y z
N MET A 1 -5.29 -0.06 16.62
CA MET A 1 -5.48 0.36 15.20
C MET A 1 -6.77 -0.18 14.60
N TRP A 2 -7.04 -1.49 14.65
CA TRP A 2 -8.31 -2.03 14.11
C TRP A 2 -9.57 -1.39 14.73
N TYR A 3 -9.63 -1.21 16.05
CA TYR A 3 -10.72 -0.46 16.71
C TYR A 3 -10.93 0.94 16.11
N ILE A 4 -9.84 1.70 15.90
CA ILE A 4 -9.88 3.05 15.30
C ILE A 4 -10.38 2.97 13.85
N TYR A 5 -9.86 2.02 13.06
CA TYR A 5 -10.28 1.81 11.67
C TYR A 5 -11.79 1.53 11.56
N ASN A 6 -12.34 0.71 12.44
CA ASN A 6 -13.75 0.38 12.42
C ASN A 6 -14.64 1.47 13.04
N LYS A 7 -14.32 1.96 14.24
CA LYS A 7 -15.19 2.88 15.00
C LYS A 7 -15.00 4.35 14.64
N VAL A 8 -13.76 4.80 14.50
CA VAL A 8 -13.44 6.22 14.26
C VAL A 8 -13.51 6.52 12.76
N LEU A 9 -12.89 5.70 11.92
CA LEU A 9 -12.90 5.88 10.46
C LEU A 9 -14.12 5.26 9.76
N LYS A 10 -15.01 4.59 10.52
CA LYS A 10 -16.26 3.98 10.05
C LYS A 10 -16.07 3.02 8.86
N ARG A 11 -14.96 2.27 8.86
CA ARG A 11 -14.64 1.29 7.81
C ARG A 11 -15.18 -0.09 8.19
N LYS A 12 -15.57 -0.87 7.18
CA LYS A 12 -16.18 -2.20 7.38
C LYS A 12 -15.14 -3.27 7.65
N ASN A 13 -15.56 -4.31 8.36
CA ASN A 13 -14.79 -5.53 8.51
C ASN A 13 -14.89 -6.39 7.23
N ILE A 14 -14.02 -7.39 7.13
CA ILE A 14 -14.10 -8.40 6.08
C ILE A 14 -15.30 -9.32 6.37
N GLU A 15 -16.19 -9.49 5.39
CA GLU A 15 -17.43 -10.26 5.55
C GLU A 15 -17.40 -11.62 4.82
N THR A 16 -16.27 -11.97 4.21
CA THR A 16 -16.14 -13.23 3.47
C THR A 16 -16.22 -14.43 4.43
N GLN A 17 -17.00 -15.44 4.05
CA GLN A 17 -17.24 -16.62 4.89
C GLN A 17 -15.95 -17.40 5.17
N ASP A 18 -15.04 -17.49 4.20
CA ASP A 18 -13.74 -18.15 4.39
C ASP A 18 -12.90 -17.48 5.48
N TRP A 19 -12.91 -16.15 5.52
CA TRP A 19 -12.20 -15.39 6.55
C TRP A 19 -12.88 -15.53 7.91
N LEU A 20 -14.21 -15.33 7.96
CA LEU A 20 -14.99 -15.41 9.20
C LEU A 20 -14.94 -16.78 9.88
N ASN A 21 -14.92 -17.85 9.09
CA ASN A 21 -14.89 -19.24 9.57
C ASN A 21 -13.46 -19.78 9.76
N SER A 22 -12.43 -18.99 9.47
CA SER A 22 -11.05 -19.35 9.82
C SER A 22 -10.92 -19.53 11.32
N SER A 23 -10.26 -20.62 11.75
CA SER A 23 -10.17 -21.01 13.16
C SER A 23 -8.74 -21.22 13.62
N PHE A 24 -8.50 -20.91 14.89
CA PHE A 24 -7.22 -21.04 15.56
C PHE A 24 -7.41 -21.77 16.90
N ILE A 25 -6.34 -22.33 17.45
CA ILE A 25 -6.35 -22.99 18.76
C ILE A 25 -5.41 -22.24 19.68
N PHE A 26 -5.93 -21.82 20.84
CA PHE A 26 -5.15 -21.21 21.91
C PHE A 26 -5.36 -21.99 23.21
N PHE A 27 -4.34 -22.01 24.06
CA PHE A 27 -4.50 -22.46 25.43
C PHE A 27 -5.07 -21.31 26.26
N ASN A 28 -6.15 -21.57 27.00
CA ASN A 28 -6.72 -20.58 27.90
C ASN A 28 -5.99 -20.57 29.26
N GLU A 29 -6.45 -19.73 30.18
CA GLU A 29 -5.90 -19.57 31.54
C GLU A 29 -5.90 -20.87 32.37
N ALA A 30 -6.78 -21.82 32.04
CA ALA A 30 -6.83 -23.15 32.65
C ALA A 30 -5.99 -24.19 31.91
N ALA A 31 -5.08 -23.77 31.02
CA ALA A 31 -4.26 -24.62 30.16
C ALA A 31 -5.09 -25.63 29.32
N ARG A 32 -6.32 -25.25 28.94
CA ARG A 32 -7.16 -26.06 28.04
C ARG A 32 -7.07 -25.53 26.62
N PRO A 33 -6.94 -26.39 25.61
CA PRO A 33 -6.99 -25.97 24.22
C PRO A 33 -8.41 -25.55 23.85
N VAL A 34 -8.58 -24.32 23.37
CA VAL A 34 -9.85 -23.75 22.93
C VAL A 34 -9.72 -23.37 21.46
N ARG A 35 -10.67 -23.82 20.65
CA ARG A 35 -10.81 -23.38 19.26
C ARG A 35 -11.60 -22.07 19.24
N VAL A 36 -11.06 -21.07 18.55
CA VAL A 36 -11.73 -19.77 18.32
C VAL A 36 -11.84 -19.51 16.83
N THR A 37 -12.88 -18.79 16.41
CA THR A 37 -13.03 -18.38 15.02
C THR A 37 -12.89 -16.86 14.87
N VAL A 38 -12.56 -16.39 13.67
CA VAL A 38 -12.41 -14.96 13.41
C VAL A 38 -13.69 -14.19 13.71
N LYS A 39 -14.86 -14.70 13.31
CA LYS A 39 -16.15 -14.03 13.57
C LYS A 39 -16.40 -13.72 15.05
N ASP A 40 -15.98 -14.61 15.95
CA ASP A 40 -16.15 -14.45 17.41
C ASP A 40 -15.27 -13.31 17.95
N SER A 41 -14.23 -12.92 17.22
CA SER A 41 -13.31 -11.85 17.60
C SER A 41 -13.74 -10.46 17.12
N THR A 42 -14.69 -10.37 16.18
CA THR A 42 -15.04 -9.12 15.46
C THR A 42 -15.72 -8.05 16.31
N ASN A 43 -16.20 -8.42 17.50
CA ASN A 43 -16.88 -7.53 18.43
C ASN A 43 -16.12 -7.49 19.77
N LEU A 44 -15.53 -6.33 20.11
CA LEU A 44 -14.78 -6.19 21.36
C LEU A 44 -15.66 -6.34 22.60
N ALA A 45 -16.95 -5.97 22.52
CA ALA A 45 -17.87 -6.10 23.64
C ALA A 45 -18.13 -7.57 24.01
N THR A 46 -18.19 -8.47 23.04
CA THR A 46 -18.33 -9.92 23.30
C THR A 46 -17.05 -10.52 23.87
N LEU A 47 -15.89 -9.90 23.61
CA LEU A 47 -14.61 -10.28 24.21
C LEU A 47 -14.40 -9.70 25.61
N GLY A 48 -15.31 -8.84 26.09
CA GLY A 48 -15.25 -8.28 27.44
C GLY A 48 -14.21 -7.18 27.66
N TYR A 49 -13.70 -6.54 26.59
CA TYR A 49 -12.77 -5.41 26.73
C TYR A 49 -13.06 -4.30 25.73
N THR A 50 -12.54 -3.10 26.00
CA THR A 50 -12.59 -1.95 25.08
C THR A 50 -11.35 -1.07 25.25
N TYR A 51 -11.22 -0.06 24.40
CA TYR A 51 -10.20 0.97 24.50
C TYR A 51 -10.82 2.30 24.97
N PRO A 52 -10.04 3.16 25.65
CA PRO A 52 -10.46 4.53 25.91
C PRO A 52 -10.76 5.28 24.61
N ASP A 53 -11.76 6.17 24.65
CA ASP A 53 -12.08 7.04 23.54
C ASP A 53 -11.01 8.13 23.40
N LEU A 54 -10.05 7.87 22.50
CA LEU A 54 -8.97 8.79 22.18
C LEU A 54 -9.15 9.28 20.75
N GLN A 55 -9.10 10.59 20.55
CA GLN A 55 -8.98 11.21 19.23
C GLN A 55 -7.49 11.24 18.85
N PRO A 56 -7.02 10.38 17.94
CA PRO A 56 -5.61 10.35 17.61
C PRO A 56 -5.20 11.62 16.86
N SER A 57 -4.10 12.26 17.29
CA SER A 57 -3.61 13.50 16.69
C SER A 57 -3.24 13.38 15.21
N TRP A 58 -2.96 12.17 14.73
CA TRP A 58 -2.61 11.91 13.33
C TRP A 58 -3.79 11.89 12.36
N LEU A 59 -5.05 11.97 12.84
CA LEU A 59 -6.23 12.02 11.97
C LEU A 59 -6.26 13.25 11.05
N THR A 60 -5.63 14.35 11.47
CA THR A 60 -5.53 15.60 10.70
C THR A 60 -4.20 15.71 9.94
N CYS A 61 -3.33 14.71 10.03
CA CYS A 61 -2.00 14.73 9.41
C CYS A 61 -2.06 14.22 7.96
N LYS A 62 -2.88 14.86 7.12
CA LYS A 62 -2.88 14.58 5.68
C LYS A 62 -1.54 15.03 5.06
N PRO A 63 -0.83 14.15 4.32
CA PRO A 63 0.38 14.54 3.60
C PRO A 63 0.09 15.63 2.56
N THR A 64 0.96 16.63 2.48
CA THR A 64 0.90 17.68 1.46
C THR A 64 1.95 17.44 0.40
N ALA A 65 1.63 17.80 -0.85
CA ALA A 65 2.60 17.76 -1.92
C ALA A 65 3.76 18.72 -1.64
N ARG A 66 4.99 18.30 -1.97
CA ARG A 66 6.16 19.20 -1.95
C ARG A 66 6.10 20.16 -3.12
N ARG A 67 5.53 19.72 -4.25
CA ARG A 67 5.39 20.46 -5.49
C ARG A 67 4.26 19.86 -6.33
N ASN A 68 3.80 20.62 -7.32
CA ASN A 68 2.86 20.08 -8.30
C ASN A 68 3.50 18.92 -9.07
N GLY A 69 2.65 17.98 -9.48
CA GLY A 69 3.04 16.81 -10.23
C GLY A 69 3.77 17.14 -11.53
N LEU A 70 4.74 16.31 -11.90
CA LEU A 70 5.39 16.36 -13.20
C LEU A 70 4.42 15.85 -14.27
N ASN A 71 4.01 16.73 -15.18
CA ASN A 71 3.27 16.30 -16.36
C ASN A 71 4.29 15.80 -17.40
N LEU A 72 4.46 14.48 -17.47
CA LEU A 72 5.52 13.83 -18.26
C LEU A 72 5.46 14.13 -19.76
N THR A 73 4.26 14.26 -20.33
CA THR A 73 4.07 14.58 -21.75
C THR A 73 4.43 16.03 -22.06
N LYS A 74 4.08 16.97 -21.16
CA LYS A 74 4.45 18.38 -21.32
C LYS A 74 5.94 18.63 -21.11
N LEU A 75 6.59 17.84 -20.27
CA LEU A 75 7.99 18.02 -19.88
C LEU A 75 8.98 17.23 -20.75
N SER A 76 8.51 16.49 -21.76
CA SER A 76 9.35 15.60 -22.59
C SER A 76 10.26 14.70 -21.72
N PHE A 77 9.72 14.22 -20.60
CA PHE A 77 10.50 13.51 -19.60
C PHE A 77 10.83 12.10 -20.10
N ASN A 78 12.12 11.84 -20.37
CA ASN A 78 12.57 10.63 -21.05
C ASN A 78 12.85 9.48 -20.07
N ALA A 79 11.83 9.03 -19.34
CA ALA A 79 11.90 7.84 -18.50
C ALA A 79 11.40 6.60 -19.27
N PRO A 80 12.00 5.42 -19.05
CA PRO A 80 11.56 4.19 -19.70
C PRO A 80 10.19 3.77 -19.21
N LYS A 81 9.45 3.03 -20.04
CA LYS A 81 8.16 2.46 -19.64
C LYS A 81 8.37 1.29 -18.69
N ALA A 82 7.41 1.05 -17.78
CA ALA A 82 7.48 -0.08 -16.86
C ALA A 82 7.68 -1.44 -17.56
N SER A 83 7.07 -1.63 -18.75
CA SER A 83 7.18 -2.84 -19.56
C SER A 83 8.57 -3.06 -20.20
N GLU A 84 9.38 -2.01 -20.33
CA GLU A 84 10.71 -2.09 -20.92
C GLU A 84 11.78 -2.45 -19.87
N VAL A 85 11.47 -2.19 -18.60
CA VAL A 85 12.41 -2.34 -17.49
C VAL A 85 12.11 -3.58 -16.66
N LEU A 86 10.84 -3.95 -16.49
CA LEU A 86 10.42 -5.06 -15.64
C LEU A 86 10.30 -6.37 -16.45
N PRO A 87 10.65 -7.53 -15.86
CA PRO A 87 11.08 -7.73 -14.48
C PRO A 87 12.54 -7.32 -14.22
N MET A 88 12.83 -6.79 -13.04
CA MET A 88 14.20 -6.34 -12.69
C MET A 88 14.59 -6.61 -11.24
N LYS A 89 15.89 -6.67 -10.98
CA LYS A 89 16.47 -6.67 -9.63
C LYS A 89 16.64 -5.22 -9.16
N LEU A 90 16.01 -4.86 -8.04
CA LEU A 90 16.03 -3.52 -7.48
C LEU A 90 17.27 -3.32 -6.60
N GLU A 91 18.40 -2.96 -7.22
CA GLU A 91 19.67 -2.69 -6.52
C GLU A 91 19.93 -1.19 -6.31
N LYS A 92 19.37 -0.35 -7.18
CA LYS A 92 19.51 1.11 -7.16
C LYS A 92 18.13 1.77 -7.33
N PRO A 93 18.00 3.05 -6.96
CA PRO A 93 16.79 3.80 -7.25
C PRO A 93 16.48 3.78 -8.74
N ILE A 94 15.22 3.55 -9.09
CA ILE A 94 14.77 3.58 -10.48
C ILE A 94 13.41 4.26 -10.60
N SER A 95 13.26 5.00 -11.68
CA SER A 95 12.02 5.68 -12.06
C SER A 95 11.56 5.16 -13.42
N PHE A 96 10.29 4.84 -13.54
CA PHE A 96 9.68 4.40 -14.79
C PHE A 96 8.25 4.92 -14.92
N VAL A 97 7.78 5.02 -16.16
CA VAL A 97 6.44 5.53 -16.46
C VAL A 97 5.41 4.41 -16.42
N VAL A 98 4.30 4.66 -15.75
CA VAL A 98 3.13 3.76 -15.70
C VAL A 98 1.92 4.48 -16.28
N GLU A 99 1.32 3.90 -17.31
CA GLU A 99 0.10 4.42 -17.94
C GLU A 99 -1.10 4.18 -17.03
N ARG A 100 -1.96 5.18 -16.92
CA ARG A 100 -3.18 5.10 -16.11
C ARG A 100 -4.33 4.57 -16.96
N PRO A 101 -5.23 3.75 -16.38
CA PRO A 101 -6.39 3.24 -17.09
C PRO A 101 -7.41 4.34 -17.42
N LYS A 102 -7.52 5.39 -16.58
CA LYS A 102 -8.43 6.53 -16.81
C LYS A 102 -7.95 7.78 -16.09
N LYS A 103 -7.94 8.92 -16.79
CA LYS A 103 -7.68 10.26 -16.23
C LYS A 103 -8.97 11.00 -15.87
N ALA A 104 -8.84 12.06 -15.07
CA ALA A 104 -9.89 13.01 -14.73
C ALA A 104 -11.21 12.34 -14.31
N ARG A 105 -11.11 11.38 -13.37
CA ARG A 105 -12.27 10.66 -12.83
C ARG A 105 -13.21 11.60 -12.11
N SER A 106 -14.52 11.40 -12.29
CA SER A 106 -15.54 12.16 -11.57
C SER A 106 -15.51 11.82 -10.08
N GLY A 107 -16.06 12.70 -9.23
CA GLY A 107 -16.14 12.44 -7.79
C GLY A 107 -16.90 11.16 -7.44
N GLN A 108 -17.90 10.79 -8.25
CA GLN A 108 -18.65 9.54 -8.09
C GLN A 108 -17.77 8.32 -8.38
N GLU A 109 -17.01 8.32 -9.48
CA GLU A 109 -16.12 7.20 -9.83
C GLU A 109 -15.03 6.98 -8.78
N LYS A 110 -14.54 8.05 -8.15
CA LYS A 110 -13.59 7.96 -7.03
C LYS A 110 -14.23 7.47 -5.74
N ALA A 111 -15.52 7.71 -5.53
CA ALA A 111 -16.26 7.20 -4.38
C ALA A 111 -16.59 5.70 -4.53
N GLU A 112 -16.81 5.23 -5.75
CA GLU A 112 -17.13 3.83 -6.05
C GLU A 112 -15.88 2.94 -6.10
N ALA A 113 -14.79 3.42 -6.71
CA ALA A 113 -13.55 2.64 -6.86
C ALA A 113 -12.28 3.45 -6.52
N GLU A 114 -11.39 2.81 -5.78
CA GLU A 114 -10.05 3.30 -5.49
C GLU A 114 -9.11 2.95 -6.66
N GLU A 115 -8.32 3.93 -7.11
CA GLU A 115 -7.23 3.69 -8.05
C GLU A 115 -6.01 3.23 -7.25
N VAL A 116 -5.51 2.02 -7.56
CA VAL A 116 -4.51 1.34 -6.74
C VAL A 116 -3.28 1.03 -7.58
N LEU A 117 -2.12 1.53 -7.19
CA LEU A 117 -0.83 1.09 -7.73
C LEU A 117 -0.48 -0.27 -7.13
N LYS A 118 -0.47 -1.32 -7.95
CA LYS A 118 -0.13 -2.68 -7.53
C LYS A 118 1.20 -3.12 -8.12
N ILE A 119 2.17 -3.31 -7.24
CA ILE A 119 3.49 -3.87 -7.54
C ILE A 119 3.41 -5.40 -7.38
N LYS A 120 3.62 -6.12 -8.48
CA LYS A 120 3.51 -7.58 -8.59
C LYS A 120 4.87 -8.25 -8.62
N GLY A 121 4.89 -9.52 -8.23
CA GLY A 121 6.07 -10.37 -8.35
C GLY A 121 7.25 -9.83 -7.54
N ILE A 122 7.00 -9.34 -6.32
CA ILE A 122 8.06 -8.90 -5.41
C ILE A 122 8.71 -10.17 -4.85
N GLU A 123 9.81 -10.60 -5.45
CA GLU A 123 10.57 -11.77 -5.01
C GLU A 123 11.71 -11.38 -4.08
N PHE A 124 11.87 -12.12 -2.98
CA PHE A 124 12.91 -11.88 -1.99
C PHE A 124 13.26 -13.17 -1.22
N ASP A 125 14.41 -13.20 -0.55
CA ASP A 125 14.77 -14.29 0.36
C ASP A 125 14.08 -14.12 1.72
N LYS A 126 13.37 -15.17 2.19
CA LYS A 126 12.72 -15.18 3.51
C LYS A 126 13.68 -15.03 4.69
N GLY A 127 14.96 -15.34 4.50
CA GLY A 127 16.03 -15.17 5.49
C GLY A 127 16.44 -13.71 5.68
N GLU A 128 16.07 -12.81 4.78
CA GLU A 128 16.48 -11.41 4.81
C GLU A 128 15.31 -10.47 5.07
N THR A 129 15.62 -9.36 5.74
CA THR A 129 14.69 -8.24 5.84
C THR A 129 14.85 -7.34 4.63
N VAL A 130 13.80 -7.21 3.82
CA VAL A 130 13.78 -6.36 2.63
C VAL A 130 12.95 -5.11 2.86
N VAL A 131 13.46 -3.97 2.42
CA VAL A 131 12.80 -2.66 2.51
C VAL A 131 13.07 -1.86 1.24
N PHE A 132 12.01 -1.34 0.64
CA PHE A 132 12.10 -0.34 -0.42
C PHE A 132 10.95 0.67 -0.32
N ASP A 133 11.23 1.91 -0.68
CA ASP A 133 10.22 2.98 -0.71
C ASP A 133 9.59 3.07 -2.09
N VAL A 134 8.35 3.53 -2.11
CA VAL A 134 7.60 3.76 -3.34
C VAL A 134 7.16 5.22 -3.36
N PHE A 135 7.49 5.90 -4.44
CA PHE A 135 7.09 7.27 -4.70
C PHE A 135 6.28 7.38 -5.98
N VAL A 136 5.37 8.33 -6.00
CA VAL A 136 4.62 8.74 -7.18
C VAL A 136 4.98 10.17 -7.55
N ASN A 137 5.20 10.37 -8.84
CA ASN A 137 5.49 11.64 -9.47
C ASN A 137 6.70 12.41 -8.91
N GLU A 138 7.72 11.67 -8.46
CA GLU A 138 8.95 12.23 -7.94
C GLU A 138 10.17 11.66 -8.67
N ASP A 139 10.98 12.53 -9.26
CA ASP A 139 12.21 12.23 -9.98
C ASP A 139 13.46 12.39 -9.09
N ASN A 140 13.38 13.18 -8.02
CA ASN A 140 14.48 13.34 -7.06
C ASN A 140 14.02 12.93 -5.66
N THR A 141 14.38 11.71 -5.26
CA THR A 141 13.99 11.13 -3.96
C THR A 141 14.95 11.47 -2.81
N SER A 142 16.06 12.16 -3.08
CA SER A 142 17.02 12.59 -2.04
C SER A 142 16.39 13.53 -0.98
N PRO A 143 15.58 14.54 -1.36
CA PRO A 143 14.85 15.39 -0.41
C PRO A 143 13.51 14.80 0.08
N CYS A 144 13.14 13.58 -0.33
CA CYS A 144 11.81 13.06 -0.04
C CYS A 144 11.63 12.65 1.42
N ASN A 145 10.63 13.27 2.03
CA ASN A 145 10.17 12.98 3.38
C ASN A 145 8.95 12.03 3.30
N PRO A 146 8.87 10.98 4.15
CA PRO A 146 7.70 10.09 4.25
C PRO A 146 6.36 10.81 4.48
N CYS A 147 6.37 12.06 4.98
CA CYS A 147 5.18 12.86 5.26
C CYS A 147 4.67 13.68 4.05
N LYS A 148 5.15 13.39 2.84
CA LYS A 148 4.78 14.10 1.61
C LYS A 148 3.88 13.25 0.72
N ALA A 149 2.99 13.89 -0.02
CA ALA A 149 1.98 13.20 -0.84
C ALA A 149 2.59 12.33 -1.94
N GLU A 150 3.79 12.67 -2.41
CA GLU A 150 4.58 11.88 -3.34
C GLU A 150 5.01 10.53 -2.75
N SER A 151 5.06 10.38 -1.42
CA SER A 151 5.46 9.14 -0.76
C SER A 151 4.25 8.22 -0.54
N LEU A 152 4.28 7.05 -1.18
CA LEU A 152 3.31 5.98 -0.93
C LEU A 152 3.76 5.05 0.21
N GLY A 153 4.79 5.46 0.96
CA GLY A 153 5.40 4.71 2.06
C GLY A 153 6.31 3.55 1.64
N SER A 154 6.80 2.81 2.62
CA SER A 154 7.75 1.71 2.44
C SER A 154 7.08 0.34 2.38
N SER A 155 7.59 -0.51 1.48
CA SER A 155 7.35 -1.95 1.52
C SER A 155 8.39 -2.54 2.46
N ARG A 156 7.95 -3.25 3.50
CA ARG A 156 8.85 -3.89 4.46
C ARG A 156 8.41 -5.32 4.70
N THR A 157 9.31 -6.25 4.43
CA THR A 157 9.14 -7.65 4.83
C THR A 157 10.24 -8.03 5.80
N LEU A 158 9.85 -8.54 6.97
CA LEU A 158 10.78 -9.04 7.97
C LEU A 158 11.26 -10.45 7.58
N ALA A 159 12.47 -10.79 8.01
CA ALA A 159 12.95 -12.16 7.93
C ALA A 159 12.01 -13.09 8.72
N HIS A 160 11.50 -14.14 8.08
CA HIS A 160 10.48 -15.03 8.66
C HIS A 160 10.63 -16.49 8.21
N GLY A 161 11.83 -16.88 7.78
CA GLY A 161 12.14 -18.27 7.42
C GLY A 161 13.61 -18.44 7.04
N HIS A 162 13.96 -19.64 6.57
CA HIS A 162 15.32 -19.97 6.16
C HIS A 162 15.41 -20.23 4.64
N GLY A 163 16.20 -19.43 3.93
CA GLY A 163 16.81 -19.74 2.62
C GLY A 163 15.87 -20.11 1.47
N LYS A 164 14.59 -19.73 1.52
CA LYS A 164 13.62 -19.94 0.43
C LYS A 164 13.16 -18.60 -0.11
N LYS A 165 13.04 -18.51 -1.43
CA LYS A 165 12.42 -17.36 -2.08
C LYS A 165 10.93 -17.30 -1.74
N SER A 166 10.42 -16.09 -1.53
CA SER A 166 9.00 -15.80 -1.42
C SER A 166 8.62 -14.76 -2.45
N THR A 167 7.38 -14.83 -2.92
CA THR A 167 6.81 -13.81 -3.80
C THR A 167 5.64 -13.15 -3.08
N THR A 168 5.57 -11.82 -3.14
CA THR A 168 4.44 -11.05 -2.63
C THR A 168 4.04 -9.96 -3.61
N SER A 169 2.97 -9.24 -3.28
CA SER A 169 2.56 -8.03 -4.00
C SER A 169 2.28 -6.91 -3.00
N ARG A 170 2.46 -5.67 -3.44
CA ARG A 170 2.14 -4.49 -2.65
C ARG A 170 1.12 -3.66 -3.40
N SER A 171 0.08 -3.21 -2.69
CA SER A 171 -0.97 -2.35 -3.23
C SER A 171 -0.95 -1.02 -2.48
N CYS A 172 -0.91 0.09 -3.21
CA CYS A 172 -0.96 1.44 -2.66
C CYS A 172 -2.16 2.17 -3.29
N ALA A 173 -3.07 2.69 -2.47
CA ALA A 173 -4.10 3.62 -2.94
C ALA A 173 -3.42 4.92 -3.38
N ILE A 174 -3.74 5.41 -4.58
CA ILE A 174 -3.09 6.60 -5.15
C ILE A 174 -4.06 7.76 -5.41
N SER A 175 -5.38 7.58 -5.28
CA SER A 175 -6.35 8.64 -5.66
C SER A 175 -6.10 9.95 -4.89
N GLU A 176 -5.89 9.85 -3.58
CA GLU A 176 -5.62 11.02 -2.73
C GLU A 176 -4.27 11.70 -3.06
N ALA A 177 -3.24 10.91 -3.35
CA ALA A 177 -1.93 11.42 -3.74
C ALA A 177 -2.00 12.15 -5.08
N LEU A 178 -2.76 11.64 -6.06
CA LEU A 178 -2.93 12.27 -7.36
C LEU A 178 -3.70 13.58 -7.29
N GLU A 179 -4.72 13.67 -6.44
CA GLU A 179 -5.45 14.91 -6.17
C GLU A 179 -4.53 15.98 -5.57
N GLU A 180 -3.77 15.61 -4.54
CA GLU A 180 -2.86 16.53 -3.85
C GLU A 180 -1.73 17.02 -4.77
N LEU A 181 -1.27 16.17 -5.70
CA LEU A 181 -0.26 16.53 -6.70
C LEU A 181 -0.83 17.29 -7.90
N GLY A 182 -2.15 17.44 -8.02
CA GLY A 182 -2.78 18.00 -9.23
C GLY A 182 -2.48 17.16 -10.48
N ALA A 183 -2.33 15.85 -10.32
CA ALA A 183 -1.97 14.89 -11.36
C ALA A 183 -3.18 14.07 -11.87
N ASP A 184 -4.39 14.50 -11.51
CA ASP A 184 -5.64 13.82 -11.83
C ASP A 184 -5.89 13.71 -13.34
N ASP A 185 -5.50 14.72 -14.11
CA ASP A 185 -5.64 14.82 -15.57
C ASP A 185 -4.48 14.18 -16.34
N PHE A 186 -3.47 13.61 -15.65
CA PHE A 186 -2.31 13.03 -16.31
C PHE A 186 -2.63 11.65 -16.87
N ASP A 187 -2.19 11.37 -18.10
CA ASP A 187 -2.35 10.07 -18.76
C ASP A 187 -1.43 8.99 -18.17
N SER A 188 -0.31 9.40 -17.60
CA SER A 188 0.68 8.53 -17.00
C SER A 188 1.30 9.17 -15.77
N ILE A 189 1.86 8.33 -14.91
CA ILE A 189 2.53 8.74 -13.69
C ILE A 189 3.94 8.18 -13.65
N LEU A 190 4.86 8.94 -13.07
CA LEU A 190 6.20 8.46 -12.77
C LEU A 190 6.14 7.66 -11.46
N VAL A 191 6.58 6.41 -11.47
CA VAL A 191 6.74 5.61 -10.26
C VAL A 191 8.22 5.45 -10.00
N THR A 192 8.63 5.80 -8.78
CA THR A 192 10.03 5.69 -8.36
C THR A 192 10.15 4.70 -7.21
N LEU A 193 10.99 3.69 -7.39
CA LEU A 193 11.29 2.67 -6.40
C LEU A 193 12.69 2.90 -5.84
N VAL A 194 12.82 2.97 -4.51
CA VAL A 194 14.10 3.24 -3.84
C VAL A 194 14.44 2.08 -2.91
N PRO A 195 15.41 1.21 -3.24
CA PRO A 195 15.85 0.18 -2.32
C PRO A 195 16.50 0.80 -1.08
N ARG A 196 16.15 0.27 0.10
CA ARG A 196 16.70 0.70 1.40
C ARG A 196 17.47 -0.40 2.10
N ARG A 197 16.98 -1.64 2.01
CA ARG A 197 17.62 -2.80 2.64
C ARG A 197 17.27 -4.08 1.90
N GLY A 198 18.26 -4.97 1.78
CA GLY A 198 18.10 -6.25 1.08
C GLY A 198 17.88 -6.06 -0.42
N VAL A 199 17.79 -7.18 -1.14
CA VAL A 199 17.58 -7.14 -2.58
C VAL A 199 16.25 -7.81 -2.91
N VAL A 200 15.47 -7.14 -3.77
CA VAL A 200 14.20 -7.65 -4.27
C VAL A 200 14.21 -7.68 -5.80
N THR A 201 13.54 -8.66 -6.38
CA THR A 201 13.16 -8.62 -7.80
C THR A 201 11.72 -8.13 -7.90
N ILE A 202 11.45 -7.21 -8.81
CA ILE A 202 10.12 -6.70 -9.10
C ILE A 202 9.66 -7.29 -10.43
N GLY A 203 8.56 -8.05 -10.40
CA GLY A 203 8.02 -8.74 -11.58
C GLY A 203 7.22 -7.83 -12.50
N GLY A 204 6.46 -6.88 -11.96
CA GLY A 204 5.61 -6.01 -12.76
C GLY A 204 4.86 -4.97 -11.94
N VAL A 205 4.22 -4.02 -12.62
CA VAL A 205 3.39 -2.98 -12.01
C VAL A 205 2.12 -2.81 -12.83
N GLU A 206 1.00 -2.60 -12.16
CA GLU A 206 -0.28 -2.26 -12.79
C GLU A 206 -1.08 -1.27 -11.93
N ILE A 207 -2.08 -0.63 -12.53
CA ILE A 207 -3.00 0.28 -11.84
C ILE A 207 -4.44 -0.20 -12.05
N PRO A 208 -4.95 -1.13 -11.22
CA PRO A 208 -6.35 -1.51 -11.23
C PRO A 208 -7.25 -0.50 -10.48
N PHE A 209 -8.54 -0.54 -10.82
CA PHE A 209 -9.61 0.02 -10.01
C PHE A 209 -10.16 -1.04 -9.06
N VAL A 210 -10.14 -0.76 -7.77
CA VAL A 210 -10.63 -1.66 -6.72
C VAL A 210 -11.88 -1.04 -6.08
N PRO A 211 -13.05 -1.71 -6.10
CA PRO A 211 -14.26 -1.20 -5.47
C PRO A 211 -14.06 -0.89 -3.98
N LYS A 212 -14.62 0.24 -3.52
CA LYS A 212 -14.62 0.59 -2.09
C LYS A 212 -15.75 -0.17 -1.38
N SER A 213 -15.41 -0.97 -0.38
CA SER A 213 -16.36 -1.74 0.46
C SER A 213 -16.84 -0.96 1.67
#